data_AF-A0A2K3KDS2-F1
#
_entry.id   AF-A0A2K3KDS2-F1
#
_cell.length_a   1.000
_cell.length_b   1.000
_cell.length_c   1.000
_cell.angle_alpha   90.00
_cell.angle_beta   90.00
_cell.angle_gamma   90.00
#
_symmetry.space_group_name_H-M   'P 1'
#
loop_
_entity.id
_entity.type
_entity.pdbx_description
1 polymer ?
#
loop_
_entity_poly.entity_id
_entity_poly.type
_entity_poly.pdbx_seq_one_letter_code
_entity_poly.pdbx_strand_id
1 'polypeptide(L)'
;MSKLLHQLRLFLLLLQVLGDIIESLAGAILVDSGYKKEVVWQCIRPLLEPLVTPETLTIHPVRELVELCQTMNYSMEKRLSCKDGVTTCGINITVDGVIHQYEYIGSTDKKTATRIACKRALNSLKLKETQDK
;
A
#
# COMPACT_ATOMS: atom_id res chain seq x y z
N MET A 1 16.45 -6.01 -20.16
CA MET A 1 15.90 -6.98 -19.17
C MET A 1 16.98 -7.48 -18.19
N SER A 2 18.18 -7.89 -18.65
CA SER A 2 19.26 -8.38 -17.78
C SER A 2 19.78 -7.37 -16.74
N LYS A 3 19.97 -6.09 -17.10
CA LYS A 3 20.40 -5.03 -16.16
C LYS A 3 19.39 -4.80 -15.02
N LEU A 4 18.10 -4.88 -15.31
CA LEU A 4 17.04 -4.70 -14.32
C LEU A 4 16.96 -5.90 -13.36
N LEU A 5 17.13 -7.11 -13.89
CA LEU A 5 17.17 -8.34 -13.10
C LEU A 5 18.40 -8.39 -12.19
N HIS A 6 19.56 -7.93 -12.68
CA HIS A 6 20.77 -7.80 -11.89
C HIS A 6 20.62 -6.77 -10.76
N GLN A 7 20.01 -5.61 -11.05
CA GLN A 7 19.72 -4.59 -10.04
C GLN A 7 18.72 -5.08 -8.97
N LEU A 8 17.64 -5.76 -9.38
CA LEU A 8 16.68 -6.34 -8.44
C LEU A 8 17.33 -7.41 -7.55
N ARG A 9 18.22 -8.22 -8.11
CA ARG A 9 18.98 -9.22 -7.36
C ARG A 9 19.93 -8.58 -6.35
N LEU A 10 20.65 -7.51 -6.72
CA LEU A 10 21.48 -6.75 -5.77
C LEU A 10 20.63 -6.14 -4.66
N PHE A 11 19.46 -5.59 -4.98
CA PHE A 11 18.57 -4.99 -4.00
C PHE A 11 18.03 -6.02 -2.98
N LEU A 12 17.65 -7.23 -3.45
CA LEU A 12 17.23 -8.31 -2.57
C LEU A 12 18.37 -8.82 -1.67
N LEU A 13 19.59 -8.91 -2.21
CA LEU A 13 20.77 -9.26 -1.41
C LEU A 13 21.07 -8.23 -0.34
N LEU A 14 20.88 -6.94 -0.64
CA LEU A 14 21.09 -5.87 0.33
C LEU A 14 20.11 -5.96 1.51
N LEU A 15 18.83 -6.25 1.24
CA LEU A 15 17.83 -6.45 2.29
C LEU A 15 18.16 -7.66 3.17
N GLN A 16 18.67 -8.74 2.56
CA GLN A 16 19.08 -9.93 3.29
C GLN A 16 20.27 -9.66 4.22
N VAL A 17 21.34 -9.07 3.68
CA VAL A 17 22.56 -8.77 4.45
C VAL A 17 22.27 -7.80 5.59
N LEU A 18 21.41 -6.81 5.37
CA LEU A 18 20.99 -5.89 6.44
C LEU A 18 20.26 -6.65 7.56
N GLY A 19 19.39 -7.59 7.21
CA GLY A 19 18.70 -8.46 8.17
C GLY A 19 19.69 -9.25 9.04
N ASP A 20 20.67 -9.90 8.41
CA ASP A 20 21.68 -10.71 9.10
C ASP A 20 22.54 -9.86 10.07
N ILE A 21 22.86 -8.61 9.70
CA ILE A 21 23.62 -7.68 10.55
C ILE A 21 22.80 -7.30 11.79
N ILE A 22 21.54 -6.92 11.60
CA ILE A 22 20.66 -6.51 12.70
C ILE A 22 20.37 -7.71 13.63
N GLU A 23 20.17 -8.91 13.07
CA GLU A 23 19.99 -10.14 13.84
C GLU A 23 21.23 -10.49 14.67
N SER A 24 22.42 -10.42 14.07
CA SER A 24 23.68 -10.69 14.76
C SER A 24 23.92 -9.69 15.90
N LEU A 25 23.65 -8.40 15.67
CA LEU A 25 23.75 -7.37 16.70
C LEU A 25 22.74 -7.60 17.84
N ALA A 26 21.49 -7.91 17.50
CA ALA A 26 20.46 -8.21 18.49
C ALA A 26 20.85 -9.45 19.33
N GLY A 27 21.41 -10.48 18.70
CA GLY A 27 21.91 -11.69 19.37
C GLY A 27 23.03 -11.40 20.36
N ALA A 28 24.02 -10.58 19.97
CA ALA A 28 25.10 -10.16 20.85
C ALA A 28 24.58 -9.40 22.08
N ILE A 29 23.72 -8.39 21.87
CA ILE A 29 23.12 -7.60 22.95
C ILE A 29 22.26 -8.47 23.86
N LEU A 30 21.52 -9.45 23.30
CA LEU A 30 20.71 -10.36 24.09
C LEU A 30 21.57 -11.17 25.05
N VAL A 31 22.69 -11.73 24.60
CA VAL A 31 23.60 -12.50 25.45
C VAL A 31 24.28 -11.58 26.49
N ASP A 32 24.82 -10.44 26.07
CA ASP A 32 25.55 -9.51 26.94
C ASP A 32 24.68 -8.86 28.02
N SER A 33 23.38 -8.69 27.75
CA SER A 33 22.41 -8.13 28.69
C SER A 33 21.86 -9.13 29.72
N GLY A 34 22.27 -10.40 29.64
CA GLY A 34 21.68 -11.48 30.44
C GLY A 34 20.26 -11.84 29.98
N TYR A 35 20.04 -11.88 28.66
CA TYR A 35 18.79 -12.23 27.99
C TYR A 35 17.62 -11.26 28.21
N LYS A 36 17.91 -9.96 28.41
CA LYS A 36 16.89 -8.91 28.59
C LYS A 36 16.43 -8.34 27.26
N LYS A 37 15.22 -8.69 26.83
CA LYS A 37 14.65 -8.26 25.53
C LYS A 37 14.41 -6.76 25.46
N GLU A 38 14.11 -6.14 26.59
CA GLU A 38 13.87 -4.71 26.71
C GLU A 38 15.13 -3.91 26.36
N VAL A 39 16.31 -4.42 26.76
CA VAL A 39 17.61 -3.83 26.43
C VAL A 39 17.88 -3.96 24.94
N VAL A 40 17.64 -5.15 24.36
CA VAL A 40 17.76 -5.36 22.90
C VAL A 40 16.89 -4.36 22.14
N TRP A 41 15.61 -4.22 22.53
CA TRP A 41 14.70 -3.28 21.88
C TRP A 41 15.16 -1.82 22.02
N GLN A 42 15.58 -1.40 23.22
CA GLN A 42 16.09 -0.04 23.46
C GLN A 42 17.32 0.28 22.60
N CYS A 43 18.20 -0.69 22.36
CA CYS A 43 19.39 -0.52 21.55
C CYS A 43 19.10 -0.57 20.04
N ILE A 44 18.25 -1.48 19.58
CA ILE A 44 17.96 -1.68 18.15
C ILE A 44 16.97 -0.65 17.61
N ARG A 45 15.96 -0.26 18.39
CA ARG A 45 14.88 0.63 17.93
C ARG A 45 15.40 1.94 17.29
N PRO A 46 16.37 2.67 17.86
CA PRO A 46 16.90 3.90 17.24
C PRO A 46 17.49 3.68 15.85
N LEU A 47 18.02 2.47 15.57
CA LEU A 47 18.57 2.11 14.25
C LEU A 47 17.48 1.88 13.21
N LEU A 48 16.24 1.62 13.65
CA LEU A 48 15.09 1.34 12.80
C LEU A 48 14.18 2.56 12.63
N GLU A 49 14.46 3.70 13.28
CA GLU A 49 13.63 4.89 13.14
C GLU A 49 13.86 5.61 11.78
N PRO A 50 12.79 6.11 11.13
CA PRO A 50 11.40 6.00 11.51
C PRO A 50 10.81 4.61 11.21
N LEU A 51 10.17 4.00 12.20
CA LEU A 51 9.42 2.77 12.01
C LEU A 51 8.11 3.07 11.27
N VAL A 52 7.83 2.30 10.23
CA VAL A 52 6.53 2.35 9.54
C VAL A 52 5.45 1.86 10.51
N THR A 53 4.60 2.78 10.96
CA THR A 53 3.37 2.46 11.70
C THR A 53 2.20 2.24 10.72
N PRO A 54 1.11 1.57 11.12
CA PRO A 54 -0.09 1.42 10.30
C PRO A 54 -0.63 2.76 9.76
N GLU A 55 -0.49 3.85 10.52
CA GLU A 55 -0.92 5.20 10.13
C GLU A 55 0.00 5.83 9.09
N THR A 56 1.31 5.53 9.13
CA THR A 56 2.28 6.00 8.13
C THR A 56 2.37 5.10 6.90
N LEU A 57 1.75 3.91 6.95
CA LEU A 57 1.76 2.96 5.85
C LEU A 57 0.86 3.47 4.71
N THR A 58 1.49 3.91 3.63
CA THR A 58 0.76 4.31 2.42
C THR A 58 0.24 3.08 1.67
N ILE A 59 -1.04 2.77 1.83
CA ILE A 59 -1.69 1.69 1.07
C ILE A 59 -2.00 2.19 -0.33
N HIS A 60 -1.75 1.35 -1.34
CA HIS A 60 -2.06 1.69 -2.72
C HIS A 60 -3.59 1.83 -2.90
N PRO A 61 -4.12 2.91 -3.51
CA PRO A 61 -5.56 3.22 -3.51
C PRO A 61 -6.41 2.16 -4.22
N VAL A 62 -5.83 1.39 -5.14
CA VAL A 62 -6.55 0.26 -5.77
C VAL A 62 -6.77 -0.86 -4.76
N ARG A 63 -5.75 -1.17 -3.96
CA ARG A 63 -5.81 -2.25 -2.97
C ARG A 63 -6.76 -1.88 -1.84
N GLU A 64 -6.59 -0.66 -1.31
CA GLU A 64 -7.43 -0.14 -0.24
C GLU A 64 -8.91 -0.11 -0.61
N LEU A 65 -9.26 0.28 -1.84
CA LEU A 65 -10.65 0.30 -2.29
C LEU A 65 -11.24 -1.11 -2.41
N VAL A 66 -10.46 -2.08 -2.88
CA VAL A 66 -10.89 -3.49 -2.97
C VAL A 66 -11.11 -4.07 -1.57
N GLU A 67 -10.18 -3.84 -0.65
CA GLU A 67 -10.30 -4.31 0.74
C GLU A 67 -11.53 -3.68 1.44
N LEU A 68 -11.78 -2.38 1.22
CA LEU A 68 -12.96 -1.70 1.74
C LEU A 68 -14.25 -2.33 1.18
N CYS A 69 -14.36 -2.49 -0.14
CA CYS A 69 -15.55 -3.07 -0.76
C CYS A 69 -15.78 -4.52 -0.30
N GLN A 70 -14.72 -5.30 -0.11
CA GLN A 70 -14.82 -6.67 0.42
C GLN A 70 -15.30 -6.68 1.87
N THR A 71 -14.73 -5.82 2.71
CA THR A 71 -15.07 -5.74 4.14
C THR A 71 -16.51 -5.30 4.35
N MET A 72 -16.97 -4.33 3.56
CA MET A 72 -18.31 -3.76 3.65
C MET A 72 -19.35 -4.48 2.76
N ASN A 73 -18.94 -5.55 2.06
CA ASN A 73 -19.78 -6.29 1.12
C ASN A 73 -20.41 -5.43 0.00
N TYR A 74 -19.67 -4.41 -0.46
CA TYR A 74 -20.07 -3.57 -1.60
C TYR A 74 -19.75 -4.27 -2.92
N SER A 75 -20.65 -4.16 -3.89
CA SER A 75 -20.39 -4.65 -5.25
C SER A 75 -19.63 -3.60 -6.05
N MET A 76 -18.46 -3.95 -6.59
CA MET A 76 -17.64 -3.06 -7.42
C MET A 76 -17.54 -3.58 -8.85
N GLU A 77 -17.77 -2.69 -9.81
CA GLU A 77 -17.48 -2.91 -11.22
C GLU A 77 -16.46 -1.90 -11.74
N LYS A 78 -15.55 -2.36 -12.57
CA LYS A 78 -14.53 -1.53 -13.20
C LYS A 78 -14.64 -1.61 -14.72
N ARG A 79 -14.66 -0.45 -15.39
CA ARG A 79 -14.63 -0.33 -16.84
C ARG A 79 -13.40 0.44 -17.27
N LEU A 80 -12.65 -0.12 -18.23
CA LEU A 80 -11.46 0.51 -18.80
C LEU A 80 -11.58 0.53 -20.33
N SER A 81 -11.38 1.71 -20.92
CA SER A 81 -11.28 1.86 -22.37
C SER A 81 -10.19 2.85 -22.74
N CYS A 82 -9.58 2.65 -23.90
CA CYS A 82 -8.67 3.62 -24.50
C CYS A 82 -9.09 3.81 -25.96
N LYS A 83 -9.41 5.04 -26.34
CA LYS A 83 -9.80 5.42 -27.70
C LYS A 83 -9.09 6.72 -28.05
N ASP A 84 -8.49 6.77 -29.23
CA ASP A 84 -7.82 7.97 -29.77
C ASP A 84 -6.79 8.61 -28.81
N GLY A 85 -6.04 7.77 -28.08
CA GLY A 85 -5.05 8.21 -27.10
C GLY A 85 -5.61 8.71 -25.76
N VAL A 86 -6.93 8.70 -25.59
CA VAL A 86 -7.62 9.06 -24.35
C VAL A 86 -7.99 7.78 -23.59
N THR A 87 -7.50 7.65 -22.36
CA THR A 87 -7.86 6.57 -21.44
C THR A 87 -9.02 6.99 -20.57
N THR A 88 -10.05 6.16 -20.53
CA THR A 88 -11.21 6.28 -19.66
C THR A 88 -11.25 5.11 -18.67
N CYS A 89 -11.40 5.41 -17.39
CA CYS A 89 -11.56 4.44 -16.31
C CYS A 89 -12.77 4.80 -15.47
N GLY A 90 -13.83 3.98 -15.57
CA GLY A 90 -15.02 4.07 -14.73
C GLY A 90 -14.97 3.03 -13.61
N ILE A 91 -15.37 3.43 -12.41
CA ILE A 91 -15.55 2.59 -11.23
C ILE A 91 -16.99 2.81 -10.75
N ASN A 92 -17.78 1.74 -10.71
CA ASN A 92 -19.11 1.74 -10.13
C ASN A 92 -19.08 0.96 -8.83
N ILE A 93 -19.65 1.51 -7.77
CA ILE A 93 -19.73 0.87 -6.46
C ILE A 93 -21.18 0.89 -6.02
N THR A 94 -21.74 -0.28 -5.75
CA THR A 94 -23.12 -0.43 -5.26
C THR A 94 -23.08 -0.62 -3.76
N VAL A 95 -23.68 0.33 -3.04
CA VAL A 95 -23.82 0.34 -1.57
C VAL A 95 -25.32 0.36 -1.27
N ASP A 96 -25.83 -0.64 -0.57
CA ASP A 96 -27.24 -0.74 -0.17
C ASP A 96 -28.25 -0.50 -1.33
N GLY A 97 -27.90 -0.98 -2.54
CA GLY A 97 -28.72 -0.82 -3.75
C GLY A 97 -28.53 0.52 -4.47
N VAL A 98 -27.75 1.45 -3.94
CA VAL A 98 -27.42 2.74 -4.56
C VAL A 98 -26.10 2.62 -5.32
N ILE A 99 -26.10 3.00 -6.61
CA ILE A 99 -24.90 2.95 -7.46
C ILE A 99 -24.17 4.30 -7.41
N HIS A 100 -22.92 4.28 -6.95
CA HIS A 100 -21.99 5.40 -7.01
C HIS A 100 -21.00 5.23 -8.15
N GLN A 101 -20.94 6.22 -9.05
CA GLN A 101 -20.09 6.16 -10.23
C GLN A 101 -18.95 7.17 -10.12
N TYR A 102 -17.74 6.72 -10.44
CA TYR A 102 -16.52 7.51 -10.43
C TYR A 102 -15.77 7.31 -11.72
N GLU A 103 -15.34 8.39 -12.36
CA GLU A 103 -14.64 8.28 -13.64
C GLU A 103 -13.34 9.09 -13.65
N TYR A 104 -12.39 8.59 -14.42
CA TYR A 104 -11.25 9.32 -14.91
C TYR A 104 -11.25 9.28 -16.43
N ILE A 105 -11.06 10.44 -17.07
CA ILE A 105 -10.86 10.57 -18.51
C ILE A 105 -9.59 11.42 -18.70
N GLY A 106 -8.65 10.95 -19.52
CA GLY A 106 -7.46 11.73 -19.86
C GLY A 106 -6.36 10.92 -20.54
N SER A 107 -5.32 11.62 -20.96
CA SER A 107 -4.19 11.06 -21.71
C SER A 107 -3.13 10.49 -20.77
N THR A 108 -3.49 9.43 -20.03
CA THR A 108 -2.55 8.68 -19.17
C THR A 108 -2.66 7.18 -19.44
N ASP A 109 -1.71 6.40 -18.92
CA ASP A 109 -1.73 4.95 -19.08
C ASP A 109 -2.83 4.30 -18.22
N LYS A 110 -3.23 3.08 -18.58
CA LYS A 110 -4.33 2.35 -17.91
C LYS A 110 -4.10 2.16 -16.41
N LYS A 111 -2.86 2.03 -15.94
CA LYS A 111 -2.56 1.83 -14.52
C LYS A 111 -2.74 3.14 -13.76
N THR A 112 -2.21 4.24 -14.30
CA THR A 112 -2.39 5.57 -13.69
C THR A 112 -3.85 6.01 -13.69
N ALA A 113 -4.59 5.79 -14.79
CA ALA A 113 -6.02 6.06 -14.87
C ALA A 113 -6.81 5.29 -13.82
N THR A 114 -6.52 3.98 -13.67
CA THR A 114 -7.12 3.15 -12.61
C THR A 114 -6.82 3.72 -11.23
N ARG A 115 -5.54 4.03 -10.94
CA ARG A 115 -5.12 4.55 -9.65
C ARG A 115 -5.86 5.83 -9.28
N ILE A 116 -6.02 6.75 -10.24
CA ILE A 116 -6.73 8.02 -10.03
C ILE A 116 -8.22 7.77 -9.79
N ALA A 117 -8.87 6.94 -10.60
CA ALA A 117 -10.29 6.62 -10.44
C ALA A 117 -10.57 5.96 -9.07
N CYS A 118 -9.76 4.98 -8.67
CA CYS A 118 -9.89 4.33 -7.36
C CYS A 118 -9.64 5.32 -6.21
N LYS A 119 -8.65 6.21 -6.33
CA LYS A 119 -8.38 7.24 -5.31
C LYS A 119 -9.57 8.20 -5.15
N ARG A 120 -10.23 8.60 -6.24
CA ARG A 120 -11.44 9.44 -6.20
C ARG A 120 -12.60 8.72 -5.52
N ALA A 121 -12.82 7.46 -5.87
CA ALA A 121 -13.85 6.63 -5.24
C ALA A 121 -13.61 6.51 -3.72
N LEU A 122 -12.38 6.16 -3.31
CA LEU A 122 -11.99 6.04 -1.90
C LEU A 122 -12.24 7.31 -1.09
N ASN A 123 -11.75 8.45 -1.59
CA ASN A 123 -11.92 9.72 -0.88
C ASN A 123 -13.40 10.05 -0.70
N SER A 124 -14.23 9.75 -1.69
CA SER A 124 -15.67 10.01 -1.64
C SER A 124 -16.41 9.09 -0.66
N LEU A 125 -15.96 7.84 -0.51
CA LEU A 125 -16.52 6.89 0.45
C LEU A 125 -16.13 7.26 1.89
N LYS A 126 -14.85 7.55 2.13
CA LYS A 126 -14.34 7.95 3.45
C LYS A 126 -14.96 9.25 3.98
N LEU A 127 -15.28 10.20 3.10
CA LEU A 127 -15.95 11.44 3.49
C LEU A 127 -17.38 11.21 4.00
N LYS A 128 -18.05 10.14 3.57
CA LYS A 128 -19.40 9.79 4.03
C LYS A 128 -19.36 9.11 5.41
N GLU A 129 -18.36 8.27 5.68
CA GLU A 129 -18.19 7.61 6.98
C GLU A 129 -17.98 8.60 8.15
N THR A 130 -17.43 9.79 7.88
CA THR A 130 -17.23 10.83 8.91
C THR A 130 -18.50 11.63 9.22
N GLN A 131 -19.58 11.51 8.43
CA GLN A 131 -20.85 12.20 8.70
C GLN A 131 -21.87 11.34 9.46
N ASP A 132 -21.64 10.03 9.58
CA ASP A 132 -22.47 9.08 10.34
C ASP A 132 -21.88 8.71 11.73
N LYS A 133 -20.89 9.47 12.21
CA LYS A 133 -20.35 9.38 13.59
C LYS A 133 -20.61 10.68 14.35
#